data_AF-K1SZH1-F1
#
_entry.id   AF-K1SZH1-F1
#
_cell.length_a   1.000
_cell.length_b   1.000
_cell.length_c   1.000
_cell.angle_alpha   90.00
_cell.angle_beta   90.00
_cell.angle_gamma   90.00
#
_symmetry.space_group_name_H-M   'P 1'
#
loop_
_entity.id
_entity.type
_entity.pdbx_description
1 polymer ?
#
loop_
_entity_poly.entity_id
_entity_poly.type
_entity_poly.pdbx_seq_one_letter_code
_entity_poly.pdbx_strand_id
1 'polypeptide(L)'
;EHEIDLVGGDTRASMNGLTIGVTALGHAPKEQIVYRSGARQNDLVCLTGNLGAAYMGLRLLEREKRVLTDVKNPEPQFKGYEYLLEKYLKPRPRTDIIEALREEQIHPTAMIDLSDGLASDLLQLCKASECGVRIYLDRIPIAQQTSALADEMHMDPVVAALNGGEDYELLFTVPLEMQE
;
A
#
# COMPACT_ATOMS: atom_id res chain seq x y z
N GLU A 1 -19.77 -0.49 -2.20
CA GLU A 1 -18.51 -1.25 -2.28
C GLU A 1 -18.07 -1.72 -0.90
N HIS A 2 -17.97 -0.83 0.11
CA HIS A 2 -17.46 -1.21 1.44
C HIS A 2 -18.50 -1.26 2.57
N GLU A 3 -19.81 -1.10 2.28
CA GLU A 3 -20.89 -1.14 3.29
C GLU A 3 -20.67 -0.21 4.50
N ILE A 4 -20.13 0.99 4.25
CA ILE A 4 -19.88 2.03 5.26
C ILE A 4 -20.90 3.16 5.09
N ASP A 5 -21.50 3.60 6.19
CA ASP A 5 -22.40 4.74 6.24
C ASP A 5 -21.65 6.07 6.49
N LEU A 6 -21.97 7.10 5.70
CA LEU A 6 -21.54 8.48 5.98
C LEU A 6 -22.53 9.12 6.96
N VAL A 7 -22.18 9.11 8.25
CA VAL A 7 -23.09 9.52 9.34
C VAL A 7 -23.01 11.00 9.71
N GLY A 8 -22.08 11.77 9.14
CA GLY A 8 -21.96 13.20 9.42
C GLY A 8 -20.75 13.88 8.77
N GLY A 9 -20.70 15.21 8.90
CA GLY A 9 -19.62 16.06 8.41
C GLY A 9 -20.00 17.55 8.46
N ASP A 10 -19.03 18.43 8.30
CA ASP A 10 -19.24 19.87 8.10
C ASP A 10 -18.31 20.36 6.97
N THR A 11 -18.67 21.47 6.33
CA THR A 11 -17.85 22.09 5.28
C THR A 11 -17.65 23.56 5.58
N ARG A 12 -16.43 24.07 5.34
CA ARG A 12 -16.08 25.47 5.54
C ARG A 12 -15.38 26.01 4.30
N ALA A 13 -15.60 27.29 4.01
CA ALA A 13 -14.83 27.97 2.98
C ALA A 13 -13.34 27.98 3.35
N SER A 14 -12.48 27.68 2.38
CA SER A 14 -11.02 27.67 2.55
C SER A 14 -10.39 28.61 1.54
N MET A 15 -9.46 29.43 2.03
CA MET A 15 -8.67 30.34 1.19
C MET A 15 -7.43 29.66 0.59
N ASN A 16 -7.07 28.47 1.08
CA ASN A 16 -5.82 27.77 0.77
C ASN A 16 -6.02 26.54 -0.14
N GLY A 17 -7.21 26.40 -0.74
CA GLY A 17 -7.58 25.25 -1.57
C GLY A 17 -8.39 24.20 -0.82
N LEU A 18 -8.56 23.04 -1.47
CA LEU A 18 -9.38 21.93 -0.98
C LEU A 18 -8.63 21.12 0.09
N THR A 19 -9.23 20.98 1.27
CA THR A 19 -8.78 20.08 2.33
C THR A 19 -9.90 19.11 2.64
N ILE A 20 -9.58 17.82 2.70
CA ILE A 20 -10.53 16.76 3.05
C ILE A 20 -10.04 16.11 4.33
N GLY A 21 -10.86 16.18 5.39
CA GLY A 21 -10.64 15.47 6.65
C GLY A 21 -11.67 14.36 6.78
N VAL A 22 -11.22 13.13 7.04
CA VAL A 22 -12.09 11.97 7.17
C VAL A 22 -11.81 11.28 8.50
N THR A 23 -12.87 10.91 9.21
CA THR A 23 -12.80 10.04 10.40
C THR A 23 -13.55 8.76 10.10
N ALA A 24 -12.89 7.62 10.24
CA ALA A 24 -13.50 6.30 10.13
C ALA A 24 -13.62 5.66 11.52
N LEU A 25 -14.73 4.99 11.79
CA LEU A 25 -14.99 4.24 13.01
C LEU A 25 -15.30 2.79 12.63
N GLY A 26 -14.63 1.85 13.28
CA GLY A 26 -14.84 0.41 13.10
C GLY A 26 -14.88 -0.31 14.44
N HIS A 27 -15.35 -1.56 14.43
CA HIS A 27 -15.35 -2.43 15.60
C HIS A 27 -14.87 -3.84 15.24
N ALA A 28 -14.22 -4.50 16.19
CA ALA A 28 -13.83 -5.90 16.07
C ALA A 28 -13.85 -6.55 17.47
N PRO A 29 -14.09 -7.87 17.57
CA PRO A 29 -13.84 -8.61 18.79
C PRO A 29 -12.37 -8.45 19.22
N LYS A 30 -12.12 -8.29 20.52
CA LYS A 30 -10.79 -7.95 21.05
C LYS A 30 -9.74 -8.98 20.65
N GLU A 31 -10.13 -10.24 20.64
CA GLU A 31 -9.33 -11.40 20.27
C GLU A 31 -9.01 -11.50 18.77
N GLN A 32 -9.69 -10.74 17.92
CA GLN A 32 -9.43 -10.67 16.48
C GLN A 32 -8.60 -9.45 16.08
N ILE A 33 -8.25 -8.58 17.03
CA ILE A 33 -7.44 -7.39 16.74
C ILE A 33 -5.98 -7.81 16.61
N VAL A 34 -5.43 -7.63 15.41
CA VAL A 34 -4.00 -7.77 15.16
C VAL A 34 -3.34 -6.40 15.32
N TYR A 35 -2.37 -6.30 16.22
CA TYR A 35 -1.60 -5.08 16.44
C TYR A 35 -0.32 -5.08 15.60
N ARG A 36 0.42 -3.95 15.61
CA ARG A 36 1.77 -3.86 15.03
C ARG A 36 2.81 -4.61 15.87
N SER A 37 2.48 -4.92 17.11
CA SER A 37 3.28 -5.71 18.03
C SER A 37 2.83 -7.16 18.02
N GLY A 38 3.77 -8.07 18.29
CA GLY A 38 3.49 -9.49 18.44
C GLY A 38 4.28 -10.40 17.51
N ALA A 39 5.01 -9.83 16.54
CA ALA A 39 5.92 -10.59 15.69
C ALA A 39 7.00 -11.28 16.52
N ARG A 40 7.31 -12.51 16.15
CA ARG A 40 8.22 -13.39 16.90
C ARG A 40 9.42 -13.78 16.05
N GLN A 41 10.43 -14.32 16.72
CA GLN A 41 11.58 -14.89 16.03
C GLN A 41 11.13 -16.02 15.11
N ASN A 42 11.61 -15.98 13.87
CA ASN A 42 11.29 -16.92 12.79
C ASN A 42 9.87 -16.82 12.22
N ASP A 43 9.08 -15.81 12.58
CA ASP A 43 7.85 -15.54 11.85
C ASP A 43 8.17 -15.23 10.38
N LEU A 44 7.29 -15.70 9.49
CA LEU A 44 7.30 -15.34 8.10
C LEU A 44 6.81 -13.90 7.94
N VAL A 45 7.40 -13.18 6.99
CA VAL A 45 6.97 -11.84 6.59
C VAL A 45 6.16 -11.98 5.31
N CYS A 46 4.90 -11.60 5.36
CA CYS A 46 3.95 -11.73 4.28
C CYS A 46 3.51 -10.35 3.79
N LEU A 47 3.31 -10.24 2.47
CA LEU A 47 2.85 -9.04 1.80
C LEU A 47 1.62 -9.39 0.99
N THR A 48 0.65 -8.49 0.94
CA THR A 48 -0.44 -8.60 -0.02
C THR A 48 -0.09 -7.87 -1.30
N GLY A 49 -0.53 -8.42 -2.44
CA GLY A 49 -0.40 -7.76 -3.73
C GLY A 49 1.04 -7.47 -4.17
N ASN A 50 1.16 -6.51 -5.08
CA ASN A 50 2.44 -6.05 -5.63
C ASN A 50 2.72 -4.62 -5.16
N LEU A 51 3.99 -4.29 -4.94
CA LEU A 51 4.41 -3.00 -4.40
C LEU A 51 5.00 -2.06 -5.46
N GLY A 52 5.08 -0.78 -5.10
CA GLY A 52 5.66 0.30 -5.88
C GLY A 52 4.76 0.83 -7.01
N ALA A 53 3.56 0.27 -7.18
CA ALA A 53 2.67 0.63 -8.27
C ALA A 53 2.09 2.03 -8.09
N ALA A 54 1.69 2.39 -6.87
CA ALA A 54 1.15 3.71 -6.57
C ALA A 54 2.18 4.82 -6.83
N TYR A 55 3.40 4.62 -6.34
CA TYR A 55 4.52 5.54 -6.59
C TYR A 55 4.82 5.69 -8.09
N MET A 56 4.84 4.59 -8.85
CA MET A 56 5.04 4.67 -10.29
C MET A 56 3.86 5.35 -11.02
N GLY A 57 2.63 5.19 -10.52
CA GLY A 57 1.46 5.94 -10.98
C GLY A 57 1.60 7.46 -10.78
N LEU A 58 2.10 7.89 -9.61
CA LEU A 58 2.42 9.30 -9.37
C LEU A 58 3.51 9.79 -10.34
N ARG A 59 4.59 9.02 -10.53
CA ARG A 59 5.67 9.37 -11.46
C ARG A 59 5.19 9.53 -12.89
N LEU A 60 4.25 8.70 -13.33
CA LEU A 60 3.59 8.85 -14.62
C LEU A 60 2.84 10.18 -14.71
N LEU A 61 2.01 10.51 -13.71
CA LEU A 61 1.25 11.77 -13.69
C LEU A 61 2.17 13.00 -13.71
N GLU A 62 3.27 12.97 -12.95
CA GLU A 62 4.27 14.04 -12.95
C GLU A 62 4.99 14.18 -14.30
N ARG A 63 5.32 13.05 -14.95
CA ARG A 63 5.93 13.02 -16.29
C ARG A 63 5.00 13.69 -17.31
N GLU A 64 3.75 13.24 -17.39
CA GLU A 64 2.78 13.78 -18.34
C GLU A 64 2.52 15.27 -18.08
N LYS A 65 2.38 15.68 -16.81
CA LYS A 65 2.25 17.10 -16.44
C LYS A 65 3.42 17.95 -16.97
N ARG A 66 4.66 17.47 -16.84
CA ARG A 66 5.85 18.19 -17.32
C ARG A 66 5.89 18.29 -18.84
N VAL A 67 5.62 17.19 -19.54
CA VAL A 67 5.65 17.14 -21.01
C VAL A 67 4.57 18.03 -21.62
N LEU A 68 3.42 18.17 -20.94
CA LEU A 68 2.24 18.86 -21.46
C LEU A 68 2.12 20.33 -21.03
N THR A 69 3.07 20.87 -20.26
CA THR A 69 2.95 22.20 -19.63
C THR A 69 2.68 23.33 -20.63
N ASP A 70 3.27 23.27 -21.83
CA ASP A 70 3.13 24.31 -22.87
C ASP A 70 2.27 23.87 -24.07
N VAL A 71 1.49 22.79 -23.91
CA VAL A 71 0.64 22.26 -24.98
C VAL A 71 -0.74 22.89 -24.88
N LYS A 72 -1.20 23.55 -25.97
CA LYS A 72 -2.48 24.28 -26.01
C LYS A 72 -3.70 23.40 -25.71
N ASN A 73 -3.66 22.14 -26.14
CA ASN A 73 -4.68 21.11 -25.86
C ASN A 73 -3.96 19.84 -25.42
N PRO A 74 -3.61 19.72 -24.12
CA PRO A 74 -2.80 18.60 -23.65
C PRO A 74 -3.62 17.31 -23.61
N GLU A 75 -3.12 16.26 -24.27
CA GLU A 75 -3.69 14.91 -24.20
C GLU A 75 -2.65 13.98 -23.55
N PRO A 76 -2.85 13.56 -22.29
CA PRO A 76 -1.92 12.67 -21.61
C PRO A 76 -1.97 11.24 -22.16
N GLN A 77 -0.80 10.62 -22.25
CA GLN A 77 -0.64 9.26 -22.76
C GLN A 77 -0.77 8.24 -21.63
N PHE A 78 -2.00 8.02 -21.18
CA PHE A 78 -2.31 7.07 -20.09
C PHE A 78 -2.64 5.65 -20.53
N LYS A 79 -2.88 5.45 -21.83
CA LYS A 79 -3.23 4.14 -22.38
C LYS A 79 -2.10 3.14 -22.13
N GLY A 80 -2.43 2.00 -21.51
CA GLY A 80 -1.48 0.95 -21.13
C GLY A 80 -0.95 1.06 -19.69
N TYR A 81 -1.25 2.15 -18.99
CA TYR A 81 -0.83 2.39 -17.60
C TYR A 81 -1.99 2.36 -16.60
N GLU A 82 -3.13 1.79 -16.99
CA GLU A 82 -4.37 1.81 -16.21
C GLU A 82 -4.18 1.24 -14.81
N TYR A 83 -3.39 0.16 -14.67
CA TYR A 83 -3.07 -0.45 -13.37
C TYR A 83 -2.34 0.50 -12.42
N LEU A 84 -1.31 1.22 -12.91
CA LEU A 84 -0.51 2.13 -12.09
C LEU A 84 -1.35 3.34 -11.66
N LEU A 85 -2.16 3.86 -12.58
CA LEU A 85 -3.07 4.96 -12.32
C LEU A 85 -4.16 4.57 -11.34
N GLU A 86 -4.74 3.37 -11.48
CA GLU A 86 -5.74 2.86 -10.53
C GLU A 86 -5.13 2.70 -9.14
N LYS A 87 -3.93 2.11 -9.04
CA LYS A 87 -3.24 1.92 -7.76
C LYS A 87 -3.00 3.24 -7.02
N TYR A 88 -2.65 4.31 -7.75
CA TYR A 88 -2.42 5.63 -7.16
C TYR A 88 -3.71 6.41 -6.87
N LEU A 89 -4.62 6.50 -7.85
CA LEU A 89 -5.80 7.38 -7.78
C LEU A 89 -7.00 6.75 -7.08
N LYS A 90 -7.08 5.42 -7.07
CA LYS A 90 -8.20 4.67 -6.50
C LYS A 90 -7.69 3.40 -5.81
N PRO A 91 -6.85 3.53 -4.77
CA PRO A 91 -6.41 2.39 -3.99
C PRO A 91 -7.62 1.68 -3.36
N ARG A 92 -7.55 0.35 -3.28
CA ARG A 92 -8.62 -0.47 -2.71
C ARG A 92 -8.18 -1.00 -1.35
N PRO A 93 -8.97 -0.81 -0.28
CA PRO A 93 -8.65 -1.39 1.02
C PRO A 93 -8.69 -2.92 0.93
N ARG A 94 -7.72 -3.59 1.56
CA ARG A 94 -7.58 -5.06 1.51
C ARG A 94 -8.53 -5.79 2.47
N THR A 95 -9.81 -5.42 2.48
CA THR A 95 -10.83 -6.12 3.29
C THR A 95 -11.03 -7.56 2.84
N ASP A 96 -10.75 -7.86 1.56
CA ASP A 96 -10.69 -9.21 0.99
C ASP A 96 -9.72 -10.13 1.74
N ILE A 97 -8.56 -9.60 2.13
CA ILE A 97 -7.52 -10.38 2.79
C ILE A 97 -7.89 -10.73 4.23
N ILE A 98 -8.61 -9.85 4.92
CA ILE A 98 -9.06 -10.12 6.30
C ILE A 98 -9.99 -11.34 6.32
N GLU A 99 -10.92 -11.42 5.36
CA GLU A 99 -11.81 -12.58 5.23
C GLU A 99 -11.05 -13.83 4.79
N ALA A 100 -10.14 -13.73 3.81
CA ALA A 100 -9.33 -14.86 3.37
C ALA A 100 -8.47 -15.45 4.50
N LEU A 101 -7.83 -14.61 5.32
CA LEU A 101 -7.06 -15.06 6.49
C LEU A 101 -7.95 -15.78 7.50
N ARG A 102 -9.18 -15.30 7.72
CA ARG A 102 -10.15 -15.92 8.62
C ARG A 102 -10.60 -17.29 8.11
N GLU A 103 -10.88 -17.43 6.82
CA GLU A 103 -11.29 -18.69 6.19
C GLU A 103 -10.18 -19.75 6.30
N GLU A 104 -8.93 -19.34 6.11
CA GLU A 104 -7.74 -20.21 6.26
C GLU A 104 -7.31 -20.39 7.73
N GLN A 105 -8.05 -19.85 8.69
CA GLN A 105 -7.74 -19.91 10.13
C GLN A 105 -6.35 -19.35 10.48
N ILE A 106 -5.85 -18.42 9.67
CA ILE A 106 -4.58 -17.73 9.87
C ILE A 106 -4.86 -16.49 10.73
N HIS A 107 -4.27 -16.48 11.93
CA HIS A 107 -4.23 -15.29 12.77
C HIS A 107 -2.83 -14.70 12.76
N PRO A 108 -2.60 -13.57 12.07
CA PRO A 108 -1.30 -12.93 12.06
C PRO A 108 -0.80 -12.57 13.46
N THR A 109 0.51 -12.64 13.67
CA THR A 109 1.16 -12.28 14.93
C THR A 109 1.34 -10.77 15.04
N ALA A 110 1.60 -10.08 13.93
CA ALA A 110 1.53 -8.63 13.79
C ALA A 110 1.12 -8.22 12.37
N MET A 111 0.53 -7.03 12.22
CA MET A 111 0.08 -6.48 10.93
C MET A 111 0.18 -4.95 10.90
N ILE A 112 0.44 -4.40 9.70
CA ILE A 112 0.42 -2.98 9.37
C ILE A 112 0.02 -2.81 7.89
N ASP A 113 -0.60 -1.69 7.54
CA ASP A 113 -0.79 -1.27 6.15
C ASP A 113 0.50 -0.65 5.58
N LEU A 114 0.66 -0.73 4.26
CA LEU A 114 1.79 -0.17 3.53
C LEU A 114 1.42 1.20 2.96
N SER A 115 1.71 2.24 3.73
CA SER A 115 1.40 3.64 3.40
C SER A 115 2.65 4.50 3.21
N ASP A 116 3.73 4.25 3.97
CA ASP A 116 4.99 5.00 3.85
C ASP A 116 6.05 4.25 3.02
N GLY A 117 5.76 3.00 2.64
CA GLY A 117 6.61 2.14 1.83
C GLY A 117 7.25 1.03 2.66
N LEU A 118 7.58 -0.08 2.00
CA LEU A 118 7.95 -1.34 2.67
C LEU A 118 9.06 -1.16 3.70
N ALA A 119 10.08 -0.34 3.42
CA ALA A 119 11.20 -0.14 4.34
C ALA A 119 10.78 0.60 5.63
N SER A 120 9.95 1.65 5.49
CA SER A 120 9.47 2.44 6.63
C SER A 120 8.52 1.60 7.48
N ASP A 121 7.56 0.93 6.85
CA ASP A 121 6.51 0.19 7.55
C ASP A 121 7.05 -1.09 8.21
N LEU A 122 8.04 -1.77 7.59
CA LEU A 122 8.79 -2.84 8.26
C LEU A 122 9.52 -2.34 9.50
N LEU A 123 10.14 -1.16 9.44
CA LEU A 123 10.84 -0.59 10.58
C LEU A 123 9.85 -0.25 11.71
N GLN A 124 8.66 0.26 11.38
CA GLN A 124 7.60 0.52 12.36
C GLN A 124 7.13 -0.78 13.03
N LEU A 125 6.88 -1.84 12.25
CA LEU A 125 6.46 -3.14 12.76
C LEU A 125 7.56 -3.78 13.64
N CYS A 126 8.82 -3.73 13.20
CA CYS A 126 9.98 -4.22 13.96
C CYS A 126 10.13 -3.48 15.30
N LYS A 127 10.01 -2.15 15.30
CA LYS A 127 10.07 -1.35 16.53
C LYS A 127 8.96 -1.70 17.50
N ALA A 128 7.74 -1.88 17.01
CA ALA A 128 6.59 -2.25 17.83
C ALA A 128 6.69 -3.68 18.39
N SER A 129 7.40 -4.57 17.69
CA SER A 129 7.59 -5.98 18.07
C SER A 129 8.93 -6.27 18.75
N GLU A 130 9.79 -5.26 18.93
CA GLU A 130 11.11 -5.38 19.54
C GLU A 130 12.00 -6.44 18.87
N CYS A 131 11.89 -6.59 17.55
CA CYS A 131 12.63 -7.57 16.76
C CYS A 131 13.32 -6.94 15.53
N GLY A 132 14.18 -7.73 14.88
CA GLY A 132 14.74 -7.38 13.57
C GLY A 132 14.05 -8.16 12.44
N VAL A 133 14.27 -7.73 11.20
CA VAL A 133 13.74 -8.41 10.01
C VAL A 133 14.82 -8.59 8.95
N ARG A 134 14.74 -9.70 8.21
CA ARG A 134 15.54 -9.95 7.01
C ARG A 134 14.59 -10.22 5.84
N ILE A 135 14.67 -9.36 4.83
CA ILE A 135 13.95 -9.52 3.56
C ILE A 135 14.94 -9.81 2.43
N TYR A 136 14.45 -10.43 1.37
CA TYR A 136 15.21 -10.68 0.16
C TYR A 136 14.60 -9.86 -0.98
N LEU A 137 15.41 -9.02 -1.63
CA LEU A 137 14.90 -8.05 -2.61
C LEU A 137 14.27 -8.73 -3.83
N ASP A 138 14.80 -9.87 -4.24
CA ASP A 138 14.29 -10.72 -5.33
C ASP A 138 12.95 -11.40 -4.99
N ARG A 139 12.51 -11.35 -3.73
CA ARG A 139 11.23 -11.87 -3.26
C ARG A 139 10.15 -10.80 -3.12
N ILE A 140 10.49 -9.53 -3.31
CA ILE A 140 9.51 -8.45 -3.23
C ILE A 140 8.56 -8.57 -4.45
N PRO A 141 7.24 -8.71 -4.24
CA PRO A 141 6.30 -8.83 -5.34
C PRO A 141 6.16 -7.49 -6.05
N ILE A 142 6.53 -7.45 -7.33
CA ILE A 142 6.44 -6.27 -8.18
C ILE A 142 5.73 -6.66 -9.48
N ALA A 143 4.71 -5.87 -9.84
CA ALA A 143 3.94 -6.12 -11.05
C ALA A 143 4.77 -5.78 -12.30
N GLN A 144 4.55 -6.52 -13.39
CA GLN A 144 5.25 -6.30 -14.66
C GLN A 144 5.10 -4.86 -15.17
N GLN A 145 3.91 -4.24 -15.02
CA GLN A 145 3.68 -2.85 -15.41
C GLN A 145 4.50 -1.85 -14.57
N THR A 146 4.69 -2.13 -13.28
CA THR A 146 5.55 -1.33 -12.40
C THR A 146 6.99 -1.41 -12.88
N SER A 147 7.50 -2.61 -13.16
CA SER A 147 8.85 -2.82 -13.69
C SER A 147 9.05 -2.14 -15.05
N ALA A 148 8.09 -2.29 -15.97
CA ALA A 148 8.18 -1.70 -17.30
C ALA A 148 8.30 -0.17 -17.26
N LEU A 149 7.47 0.52 -16.47
CA LEU A 149 7.57 1.97 -16.34
C LEU A 149 8.85 2.38 -15.58
N ALA A 150 9.29 1.59 -14.60
CA ALA A 150 10.55 1.86 -13.91
C ALA A 150 11.74 1.81 -14.88
N ASP A 151 11.77 0.81 -15.76
CA ASP A 151 12.79 0.66 -16.81
C ASP A 151 12.76 1.84 -17.81
N GLU A 152 11.57 2.24 -18.27
CA GLU A 152 11.38 3.44 -19.12
C GLU A 152 11.92 4.71 -18.46
N MET A 153 11.80 4.82 -17.15
CA MET A 153 12.25 5.95 -16.36
C MET A 153 13.70 5.82 -15.85
N HIS A 154 14.41 4.75 -16.24
CA HIS A 154 15.75 4.43 -15.76
C HIS A 154 15.87 4.34 -14.24
N MET A 155 14.87 3.74 -13.61
CA MET A 155 14.77 3.52 -12.16
C MET A 155 14.76 2.03 -11.84
N ASP A 156 15.32 1.68 -10.68
CA ASP A 156 15.16 0.34 -10.13
C ASP A 156 13.76 0.19 -9.53
N PRO A 157 12.93 -0.77 -9.98
CA PRO A 157 11.59 -0.97 -9.44
C PRO A 157 11.58 -1.35 -7.95
N VAL A 158 12.66 -1.94 -7.42
CA VAL A 158 12.79 -2.23 -5.98
C VAL A 158 12.84 -0.94 -5.16
N VAL A 159 13.42 0.14 -5.71
CA VAL A 159 13.44 1.44 -5.03
C VAL A 159 12.02 1.98 -4.87
N ALA A 160 11.17 1.80 -5.89
CA ALA A 160 9.75 2.16 -5.83
C ALA A 160 9.01 1.33 -4.76
N ALA A 161 9.24 0.02 -4.70
CA ALA A 161 8.62 -0.84 -3.69
C ALA A 161 9.07 -0.51 -2.25
N LEU A 162 10.34 -0.18 -2.05
CA LEU A 162 10.89 0.10 -0.72
C LEU A 162 10.50 1.48 -0.17
N ASN A 163 10.44 2.50 -1.04
CA ASN A 163 10.34 3.91 -0.63
C ASN A 163 9.13 4.64 -1.21
N GLY A 164 8.30 3.97 -2.02
CA GLY A 164 7.20 4.62 -2.74
C GLY A 164 6.02 4.97 -1.85
N GLY A 165 5.55 4.01 -1.06
CA GLY A 165 4.36 4.17 -0.22
C GLY A 165 3.06 4.17 -1.02
N GLU A 166 1.97 4.43 -0.31
CA GLU A 166 0.60 4.55 -0.84
C GLU A 166 0.10 3.33 -1.65
N ASP A 167 0.73 2.16 -1.52
CA ASP A 167 0.25 0.94 -2.17
C ASP A 167 -1.00 0.38 -1.47
N TYR A 168 -1.21 0.73 -0.19
CA TYR A 168 -2.33 0.30 0.68
C TYR A 168 -2.51 -1.22 0.75
N GLU A 169 -1.42 -1.93 0.52
CA GLU A 169 -1.30 -3.36 0.77
C GLU A 169 -1.07 -3.63 2.26
N LEU A 170 -1.20 -4.88 2.71
CA LEU A 170 -0.94 -5.29 4.08
C LEU A 170 0.42 -5.98 4.16
N LEU A 171 1.16 -5.62 5.20
CA LEU A 171 2.35 -6.28 5.68
C LEU A 171 2.00 -6.96 7.00
N PHE A 172 2.17 -8.28 7.06
CA PHE A 172 1.86 -9.03 8.28
C PHE A 172 2.84 -10.17 8.50
N THR A 173 2.78 -10.74 9.70
CA THR A 173 3.64 -11.84 10.12
C THR A 173 2.83 -13.03 10.57
N VAL A 174 3.33 -14.24 10.31
CA VAL A 174 2.72 -15.50 10.74
C VAL A 174 3.79 -16.47 11.24
N PRO A 175 3.46 -17.39 12.16
CA PRO A 175 4.39 -18.44 12.57
C PRO A 175 4.87 -19.28 11.39
N LEU A 176 6.14 -19.70 11.43
CA LEU A 176 6.75 -20.53 10.37
C LEU A 176 6.00 -21.84 10.08
N GLU A 177 5.34 -22.40 11.10
CA GLU A 177 4.51 -23.61 10.98
C GLU A 177 3.29 -23.44 10.08
N MET A 178 2.90 -22.21 9.75
CA MET A 178 1.81 -21.88 8.83
C MET A 178 2.26 -21.75 7.36
N GLN A 179 3.47 -22.21 7.01
CA GLN A 179 3.99 -22.12 5.64
C GLN A 179 3.35 -23.14 4.67
N GLU A 180 2.78 -24.23 5.19
CA GLU A 180 2.23 -25.34 4.37
C GLU A 180 0.86 -25.04 3.78
#